data_AF-A0A765FQ86-F1
#
_entry.id   AF-A0A765FQ86-F1
#
_cell.length_a   1.000
_cell.length_b   1.000
_cell.length_c   1.000
_cell.angle_alpha   90.00
_cell.angle_beta   90.00
_cell.angle_gamma   90.00
#
_symmetry.space_group_name_H-M   'P 1'
#
loop_
_entity.id
_entity.type
_entity.pdbx_description
1 polymer ?
#
loop_
_entity_poly.entity_id
_entity_poly.type
_entity_poly.pdbx_seq_one_letter_code
_entity_poly.pdbx_strand_id
1 'polypeptide(L)'
;MTAVNSISITLNGQERDFFYRDIHSDRSVIEQNFINKEYSTGMFARDRDIQARYRDILAAGMKPVIVDCGANIGTSVLHFPGEYPQAHVVALEPAPDNFALLELNTRGLDVELIPKGVSSSEGMMELVDTGEPFAYRLSVGQSVSRSVGQSVSRSVGQSVSRSACHHND
;
A
#
# COMPACT_ATOMS: atom_id res chain seq x y z
N MET A 1 -1.22 5.93 19.12
CA MET A 1 -1.77 4.88 18.25
C MET A 1 -3.28 5.02 18.26
N THR A 2 -3.87 5.32 17.12
CA THR A 2 -5.34 5.32 16.97
C THR A 2 -5.84 3.88 16.99
N ALA A 3 -6.97 3.63 17.65
CA ALA A 3 -7.56 2.29 17.69
C ALA A 3 -7.90 1.81 16.27
N VAL A 4 -7.53 0.57 15.96
CA VAL A 4 -7.95 -0.12 14.74
C VAL A 4 -9.28 -0.81 15.02
N ASN A 5 -10.27 -0.54 14.18
CA ASN A 5 -11.58 -1.16 14.18
C ASN A 5 -11.73 -2.09 12.97
N SER A 6 -12.77 -2.90 12.96
CA SER A 6 -13.16 -3.69 11.80
C SER A 6 -14.64 -3.57 11.49
N ILE A 7 -14.97 -3.77 10.21
CA ILE A 7 -16.33 -4.01 9.71
C ILE A 7 -16.31 -5.26 8.85
N SER A 8 -17.38 -6.06 8.89
CA SER A 8 -17.54 -7.18 7.96
C SER A 8 -18.07 -6.67 6.63
N ILE A 9 -17.39 -7.03 5.55
CA ILE A 9 -17.75 -6.70 4.17
C ILE A 9 -17.91 -7.98 3.35
N THR A 10 -18.77 -7.93 2.33
CA THR A 10 -18.93 -9.03 1.36
C THR A 10 -18.26 -8.66 0.06
N LEU A 11 -17.27 -9.45 -0.37
CA LEU A 11 -16.56 -9.27 -1.63
C LEU A 11 -16.64 -10.57 -2.44
N ASN A 12 -17.17 -10.49 -3.65
CA ASN A 12 -17.39 -11.65 -4.54
C ASN A 12 -18.14 -12.81 -3.86
N GLY A 13 -19.11 -12.49 -2.99
CA GLY A 13 -19.88 -13.47 -2.23
C GLY A 13 -19.13 -14.14 -1.07
N GLN A 14 -17.97 -13.63 -0.69
CA GLN A 14 -17.22 -14.06 0.49
C GLN A 14 -17.21 -12.95 1.54
N GLU A 15 -17.49 -13.31 2.79
CA GLU A 15 -17.37 -12.37 3.91
C GLU A 15 -15.91 -12.23 4.34
N ARG A 16 -15.52 -11.01 4.68
CA ARG A 16 -14.22 -10.73 5.29
C ARG A 16 -14.25 -9.48 6.14
N ASP A 17 -13.35 -9.44 7.11
CA ASP A 17 -13.14 -8.24 7.91
C ASP A 17 -12.30 -7.23 7.13
N PHE A 18 -12.74 -5.98 7.17
CA PHE A 18 -12.00 -4.82 6.71
C PHE A 18 -11.64 -3.94 7.89
N PHE A 19 -10.34 -3.71 8.06
CA PHE A 19 -9.74 -3.01 9.18
C PHE A 19 -9.43 -1.56 8.80
N TYR A 20 -9.71 -0.66 9.73
CA TYR A 20 -9.59 0.78 9.51
C TYR A 20 -9.37 1.52 10.84
N ARG A 21 -8.84 2.74 10.79
CA ARG A 21 -8.73 3.61 11.97
C ARG A 21 -9.95 4.50 12.04
N ASP A 22 -10.40 4.84 13.25
CA ASP A 22 -11.58 5.71 13.44
C ASP A 22 -11.28 7.20 13.19
N ILE A 23 -10.77 7.51 12.00
CA ILE A 23 -10.35 8.84 11.58
C ILE A 23 -11.11 9.25 10.33
N HIS A 24 -11.16 10.56 10.08
CA HIS A 24 -11.90 11.11 8.96
C HIS A 24 -11.49 10.47 7.63
N SER A 25 -10.20 10.25 7.38
CA SER A 25 -9.71 9.62 6.14
C SER A 25 -10.30 8.24 5.93
N ASP A 26 -10.19 7.38 6.93
CA ASP A 26 -10.56 5.97 6.81
C ASP A 26 -12.09 5.80 6.78
N ARG A 27 -12.84 6.60 7.55
CA ARG A 27 -14.32 6.63 7.48
C ARG A 27 -14.82 7.07 6.11
N SER A 28 -14.22 8.11 5.52
CA SER A 28 -14.60 8.57 4.19
C SER A 28 -14.21 7.58 3.10
N VAL A 29 -13.08 6.87 3.23
CA VAL A 29 -12.71 5.75 2.34
C VAL A 29 -13.76 4.62 2.40
N ILE A 30 -14.29 4.34 3.59
CA ILE A 30 -15.35 3.33 3.76
C ILE A 30 -16.67 3.79 3.12
N GLU A 31 -17.09 5.03 3.39
CA GLU A 31 -18.31 5.60 2.83
C GLU A 31 -18.24 5.71 1.30
N GLN A 32 -17.11 6.14 0.74
CA GLN A 32 -16.93 6.31 -0.71
C GLN A 32 -16.78 4.96 -1.44
N ASN A 33 -15.99 4.02 -0.90
CA ASN A 33 -15.65 2.80 -1.66
C ASN A 33 -16.57 1.61 -1.38
N PHE A 34 -17.05 1.42 -0.14
CA PHE A 34 -17.91 0.28 0.20
C PHE A 34 -19.40 0.62 0.18
N ILE A 35 -19.78 1.86 0.50
CA ILE A 35 -21.19 2.28 0.52
C ILE A 35 -21.60 2.87 -0.84
N ASN A 36 -20.79 3.76 -1.42
CA ASN A 36 -21.10 4.40 -2.71
C ASN A 36 -20.62 3.63 -3.95
N LYS A 37 -19.89 2.51 -3.79
CA LYS A 37 -19.38 1.65 -4.87
C LYS A 37 -18.55 2.37 -5.95
N GLU A 38 -17.80 3.42 -5.59
CA GLU A 38 -17.09 4.28 -6.55
C GLU A 38 -15.95 3.59 -7.35
N TYR A 39 -15.56 2.36 -7.02
CA TYR A 39 -14.67 1.57 -7.87
C TYR A 39 -15.37 0.82 -9.00
N SER A 40 -16.71 0.79 -9.07
CA SER A 40 -17.39 0.34 -10.30
C SER A 40 -16.90 1.24 -11.42
N THR A 41 -16.11 0.70 -12.35
CA THR A 41 -15.51 1.47 -13.45
C THR A 41 -16.52 2.16 -14.36
N GLY A 42 -17.82 1.94 -14.17
CA GLY A 42 -18.89 2.77 -14.74
C GLY A 42 -18.72 4.29 -14.51
N MET A 43 -17.86 4.74 -13.60
CA MET A 43 -17.52 6.16 -13.40
C MET A 43 -16.36 6.70 -14.26
N PHE A 44 -15.56 5.85 -14.92
CA PHE A 44 -14.44 6.33 -15.75
C PHE A 44 -14.83 6.42 -17.22
N ALA A 45 -14.61 7.60 -17.83
CA ALA A 45 -14.80 7.82 -19.26
C ALA A 45 -14.03 6.84 -20.18
N ARG A 46 -13.06 6.09 -19.63
CA ARG A 46 -12.21 5.11 -20.31
C ARG A 46 -12.50 3.65 -19.97
N ASP A 47 -13.54 3.35 -19.21
CA ASP A 47 -13.89 1.97 -18.83
C ASP A 47 -13.90 1.03 -20.04
N ARG A 48 -14.55 1.46 -21.13
CA ARG A 48 -14.59 0.71 -22.39
C ARG A 48 -13.20 0.33 -22.92
N ASP A 49 -12.25 1.27 -22.89
CA ASP A 49 -10.90 1.07 -23.43
C ASP A 49 -10.08 0.16 -22.51
N ILE A 50 -10.24 0.30 -21.20
CA ILE A 50 -9.58 -0.57 -20.19
C ILE A 50 -10.10 -2.00 -20.33
N GLN A 51 -11.42 -2.17 -20.41
CA GLN A 51 -12.05 -3.47 -20.60
C GLN A 51 -11.70 -4.10 -21.94
N ALA A 52 -11.59 -3.31 -23.01
CA ALA A 52 -11.09 -3.79 -24.30
C ALA A 52 -9.64 -4.29 -24.19
N ARG A 53 -8.75 -3.49 -23.58
CA ARG A 53 -7.36 -3.89 -23.38
C ARG A 53 -7.23 -5.15 -22.51
N TYR A 54 -8.00 -5.25 -21.44
CA TYR A 54 -8.03 -6.43 -20.60
C TYR A 54 -8.40 -7.69 -21.41
N ARG A 55 -9.46 -7.62 -22.23
CA ARG A 55 -9.84 -8.72 -23.12
C ARG A 55 -8.78 -9.04 -24.17
N ASP A 56 -8.13 -8.03 -24.74
CA ASP A 56 -7.06 -8.25 -25.74
C ASP A 56 -5.85 -8.98 -25.14
N ILE A 57 -5.45 -8.62 -23.91
CA ILE A 57 -4.36 -9.30 -23.19
C ILE A 57 -4.72 -10.78 -22.95
N LEU A 58 -5.96 -11.04 -22.51
CA LEU A 58 -6.45 -12.40 -22.31
C LEU A 58 -6.52 -13.20 -23.61
N ALA A 59 -7.02 -12.58 -24.70
CA ALA A 59 -7.11 -13.20 -26.01
C ALA A 59 -5.72 -13.55 -26.60
N ALA A 60 -4.70 -12.79 -26.21
CA ALA A 60 -3.30 -13.08 -26.53
C ALA A 60 -2.67 -14.17 -25.64
N GLY A 61 -3.42 -14.76 -24.70
CA GLY A 61 -2.94 -15.79 -23.77
C GLY A 61 -2.00 -15.25 -22.68
N MET A 62 -2.01 -13.94 -22.43
CA MET A 62 -1.20 -13.30 -21.41
C MET A 62 -1.99 -13.05 -20.12
N LYS A 63 -1.29 -12.92 -18.97
CA LYS A 63 -1.90 -12.54 -17.68
C LYS A 63 -1.90 -11.00 -17.56
N PRO A 64 -3.08 -10.35 -17.42
CA PRO A 64 -3.15 -8.92 -17.14
C PRO A 64 -2.52 -8.57 -15.79
N VAL A 65 -1.93 -7.39 -15.68
CA VAL A 65 -1.38 -6.86 -14.42
C VAL A 65 -1.97 -5.49 -14.17
N ILE A 66 -2.53 -5.30 -12.97
CA ILE A 66 -3.00 -4.01 -12.47
C ILE A 66 -1.95 -3.52 -11.48
N VAL A 67 -1.43 -2.32 -11.71
CA VAL A 67 -0.49 -1.67 -10.80
C VAL A 67 -1.23 -0.52 -10.11
N ASP A 68 -1.44 -0.66 -8.80
CA ASP A 68 -2.12 0.31 -7.95
C ASP A 68 -1.10 1.21 -7.26
N CYS A 69 -0.91 2.41 -7.81
CA CYS A 69 0.13 3.37 -7.41
C CYS A 69 -0.32 4.31 -6.28
N GLY A 70 -0.93 3.75 -5.23
CA GLY A 70 -1.50 4.52 -4.12
C GLY A 70 -2.57 3.72 -3.38
N ALA A 71 -2.24 2.47 -3.05
CA ALA A 71 -3.21 1.50 -2.55
C ALA A 71 -3.80 1.87 -1.18
N ASN A 72 -3.16 2.78 -0.43
CA ASN A 72 -3.61 3.26 0.87
C ASN A 72 -3.88 2.08 1.82
N ILE A 73 -5.09 1.94 2.36
CA ILE A 73 -5.47 0.81 3.22
C ILE A 73 -6.08 -0.39 2.45
N GLY A 74 -5.98 -0.40 1.11
CA GLY A 74 -6.28 -1.56 0.28
C GLY A 74 -7.68 -1.66 -0.32
N THR A 75 -8.51 -0.61 -0.28
CA THR A 75 -9.89 -0.70 -0.79
C THR A 75 -9.99 -1.02 -2.30
N SER A 76 -9.18 -0.36 -3.13
CA SER A 76 -9.04 -0.63 -4.57
C SER A 76 -8.61 -2.06 -4.86
N VAL A 77 -7.60 -2.54 -4.13
CA VAL A 77 -7.06 -3.90 -4.23
C VAL A 77 -8.13 -4.96 -3.98
N LEU A 78 -9.09 -4.68 -3.11
CA LEU A 78 -10.22 -5.57 -2.82
C LEU A 78 -11.30 -5.55 -3.90
N HIS A 79 -11.38 -4.48 -4.67
CA HIS A 79 -12.35 -4.34 -5.76
C HIS A 79 -11.89 -5.05 -7.03
N PHE A 80 -10.61 -4.93 -7.40
CA PHE A 80 -10.10 -5.44 -8.68
C PHE A 80 -10.42 -6.91 -8.96
N PRO A 81 -10.36 -7.86 -8.01
CA PRO A 81 -10.68 -9.27 -8.29
C PRO A 81 -12.14 -9.49 -8.73
N GLY A 82 -13.07 -8.61 -8.36
CA GLY A 82 -14.46 -8.70 -8.79
C GLY A 82 -14.66 -8.28 -10.25
N GLU A 83 -13.88 -7.33 -10.72
CA GLU A 83 -14.02 -6.75 -12.06
C GLU A 83 -13.02 -7.32 -13.08
N TYR A 84 -11.82 -7.64 -12.62
CA TYR A 84 -10.69 -8.17 -13.39
C TYR A 84 -10.19 -9.49 -12.76
N PRO A 85 -11.01 -10.55 -12.74
CA PRO A 85 -10.73 -11.77 -11.97
C PRO A 85 -9.47 -12.54 -12.41
N GLN A 86 -8.94 -12.28 -13.60
CA GLN A 86 -7.72 -12.93 -14.10
C GLN A 86 -6.48 -12.04 -14.00
N ALA A 87 -6.63 -10.79 -13.54
CA ALA A 87 -5.51 -9.89 -13.36
C ALA A 87 -4.72 -10.25 -12.10
N HIS A 88 -3.40 -10.11 -12.17
CA HIS A 88 -2.58 -9.99 -10.98
C HIS A 88 -2.55 -8.54 -10.51
N VAL A 89 -2.57 -8.29 -9.21
CA VAL A 89 -2.51 -6.95 -8.65
C VAL A 89 -1.16 -6.73 -7.98
N VAL A 90 -0.51 -5.61 -8.32
CA VAL A 90 0.68 -5.09 -7.64
C VAL A 90 0.30 -3.77 -6.99
N ALA A 91 0.34 -3.70 -5.67
CA ALA A 91 -0.12 -2.57 -4.90
C ALA A 91 1.06 -1.85 -4.22
N LEU A 92 1.16 -0.55 -4.44
CA LEU A 92 2.20 0.31 -3.91
C LEU A 92 1.60 1.26 -2.88
N GLU A 93 2.19 1.32 -1.69
CA GLU A 93 1.83 2.29 -0.66
C GLU A 93 3.08 2.68 0.16
N PRO A 94 3.52 3.95 0.12
CA PRO A 94 4.73 4.36 0.84
C PRO A 94 4.53 4.64 2.33
N ALA A 95 3.32 4.96 2.81
CA ALA A 95 3.09 5.32 4.21
C ALA A 95 3.02 4.05 5.09
N PRO A 96 3.92 3.88 6.09
CA PRO A 96 3.98 2.65 6.88
C PRO A 96 2.66 2.28 7.57
N ASP A 97 1.95 3.26 8.12
CA ASP A 97 0.69 3.01 8.82
C ASP A 97 -0.44 2.57 7.87
N ASN A 98 -0.45 3.09 6.64
CA ASN A 98 -1.39 2.65 5.61
C ASN A 98 -1.00 1.26 5.09
N PHE A 99 0.29 1.05 4.83
CA PHE A 99 0.83 -0.23 4.37
C PHE A 99 0.51 -1.38 5.35
N ALA A 100 0.62 -1.14 6.65
CA ALA A 100 0.26 -2.14 7.66
C ALA A 100 -1.23 -2.53 7.60
N LEU A 101 -2.12 -1.56 7.34
CA LEU A 101 -3.55 -1.84 7.13
C LEU A 101 -3.81 -2.51 5.77
N LEU A 102 -3.09 -2.12 4.72
CA LEU A 102 -3.13 -2.78 3.41
C LEU A 102 -2.79 -4.26 3.54
N GLU A 103 -1.68 -4.61 4.18
CA GLU A 103 -1.28 -6.00 4.42
C GLU A 103 -2.36 -6.79 5.17
N LEU A 104 -2.93 -6.18 6.21
CA LEU A 104 -3.99 -6.81 7.00
C LEU A 104 -5.26 -7.00 6.16
N ASN A 105 -5.63 -5.98 5.40
CA ASN A 105 -6.83 -5.95 4.58
C ASN A 105 -6.72 -6.79 3.33
N THR A 106 -5.54 -7.15 2.85
CA THR A 106 -5.37 -8.01 1.66
C THR A 106 -4.88 -9.42 1.99
N ARG A 107 -4.72 -9.73 3.29
CA ARG A 107 -4.30 -11.06 3.74
C ARG A 107 -5.16 -12.17 3.12
N GLY A 108 -4.49 -13.14 2.52
CA GLY A 108 -5.10 -14.29 1.86
C GLY A 108 -5.47 -14.07 0.38
N LEU A 109 -5.18 -12.89 -0.19
CA LEU A 109 -5.35 -12.61 -1.61
C LEU A 109 -4.04 -12.79 -2.39
N ASP A 110 -4.12 -13.11 -3.68
CA ASP A 110 -2.97 -13.16 -4.61
C ASP A 110 -2.61 -11.76 -5.09
N VAL A 111 -1.92 -11.00 -4.23
CA VAL A 111 -1.51 -9.60 -4.48
C VAL A 111 -0.04 -9.41 -4.08
N GLU A 112 0.73 -8.72 -4.91
CA GLU A 112 2.07 -8.25 -4.56
C GLU A 112 1.99 -6.88 -3.88
N LEU A 113 2.61 -6.73 -2.71
CA LEU A 113 2.61 -5.49 -1.93
C LEU A 113 4.02 -4.88 -1.90
N ILE A 114 4.14 -3.61 -2.25
CA ILE A 114 5.41 -2.89 -2.31
C ILE A 114 5.33 -1.63 -1.43
N PRO A 115 6.12 -1.50 -0.35
CA PRO A 115 6.10 -0.34 0.54
C PRO A 115 6.89 0.83 -0.05
N LYS A 116 6.50 1.28 -1.24
CA LYS A 116 7.17 2.34 -2.00
C LYS A 116 6.14 3.22 -2.70
N GLY A 117 6.55 4.44 -3.04
CA GLY A 117 5.76 5.35 -3.85
C GLY A 117 6.29 5.43 -5.28
N VAL A 118 5.48 6.01 -6.17
CA VAL A 118 5.82 6.18 -7.58
C VAL A 118 6.33 7.59 -7.86
N SER A 119 7.44 7.68 -8.58
CA SER A 119 8.12 8.92 -8.95
C SER A 119 8.70 8.80 -10.36
N SER A 120 8.96 9.94 -11.01
CA SER A 120 9.67 10.01 -12.29
C SER A 120 11.16 9.68 -12.20
N SER A 121 11.71 9.59 -10.98
CA SER A 121 13.10 9.22 -10.70
C SER A 121 13.22 8.44 -9.39
N GLU A 122 14.24 7.59 -9.30
CA GLU A 122 14.60 6.89 -8.06
C GLU A 122 15.15 7.88 -7.04
N GLY A 123 14.74 7.73 -5.78
CA GLY A 123 15.26 8.54 -4.68
C GLY A 123 14.47 8.36 -3.39
N MET A 124 15.08 8.79 -2.28
CA MET A 124 14.37 8.93 -1.01
C MET A 124 13.55 10.22 -1.03
N MET A 125 12.28 10.11 -0.66
CA MET A 125 11.35 11.24 -0.63
C MET A 125 10.67 11.31 0.73
N GLU A 126 10.31 12.51 1.14
CA GLU A 126 9.53 12.73 2.35
C GLU A 126 8.04 12.56 2.05
N LEU A 127 7.36 11.84 2.92
CA LEU A 127 5.90 11.81 2.95
C LEU A 127 5.39 13.11 3.56
N VAL A 128 4.76 13.92 2.73
CA VAL A 128 4.12 15.16 3.14
C VAL A 128 2.63 14.87 3.31
N ASP A 129 2.17 14.95 4.56
CA ASP A 129 0.74 15.05 4.84
C ASP A 129 0.27 16.43 4.36
N THR A 130 -0.60 16.44 3.36
CA THR A 130 -1.12 17.68 2.77
C THR A 130 -2.35 18.20 3.52
N GLY A 131 -2.81 17.50 4.57
CA GLY A 131 -4.10 17.75 5.21
C GLY A 131 -5.29 17.22 4.39
N GLU A 132 -5.03 16.70 3.19
CA GLU A 132 -6.03 15.98 2.40
C GLU A 132 -6.21 14.58 2.96
N PRO A 133 -7.45 14.08 3.13
CA PRO A 133 -7.68 12.84 3.87
C PRO A 133 -7.11 11.59 3.20
N PHE A 134 -6.65 11.66 1.94
CA PHE A 134 -6.34 10.46 1.14
C PHE A 134 -5.04 10.56 0.36
N ALA A 135 -4.27 11.63 0.54
CA ALA A 135 -3.13 11.92 -0.32
C ALA A 135 -1.91 12.33 0.50
N TYR A 136 -1.00 11.37 0.67
CA TYR A 136 0.39 11.70 0.93
C TYR A 136 1.03 12.16 -0.38
N ARG A 137 1.70 13.30 -0.33
CA ARG A 137 2.54 13.76 -1.43
C ARG A 137 3.98 13.37 -1.15
N LEU A 138 4.67 12.82 -2.14
CA LEU A 138 6.12 12.68 -2.07
C LEU A 138 6.77 14.02 -2.41
N SER A 139 7.69 14.47 -1.57
CA SER A 139 8.53 15.63 -1.86
C SER A 139 10.01 15.25 -1.83
N VAL A 140 10.81 15.88 -2.69
CA VAL A 140 12.27 15.73 -2.66
C VAL A 140 12.76 16.43 -1.40
N GLY A 141 13.26 15.66 -0.43
CA GLY A 141 13.88 16.25 0.76
C GLY A 141 15.10 17.07 0.33
N GLN A 142 15.10 18.38 0.60
CA GLN A 142 16.35 19.13 0.56
C GLN A 142 17.19 18.60 1.73
N SER A 143 18.22 17.83 1.44
CA SER A 143 19.24 17.50 2.43
C SER A 143 19.94 18.79 2.85
N VAL A 144 19.43 19.47 3.87
CA VAL A 144 20.17 20.52 4.55
C VAL A 144 21.12 19.83 5.53
N SER A 145 22.34 19.58 5.09
CA SER A 145 23.46 19.30 5.99
C SER A 145 23.72 20.55 6.84
N ARG A 146 23.10 20.62 8.03
CA ARG A 146 23.53 21.51 9.11
C ARG A 146 24.02 20.70 10.29
N SER A 147 25.34 20.64 10.40
CA SER A 147 26.07 20.28 11.60
C SER A 147 25.77 21.30 12.71
N VAL A 148 25.04 20.89 13.75
CA VAL A 148 25.23 21.41 15.11
C VAL A 148 25.04 20.25 16.07
N GLY A 149 26.11 19.87 16.76
CA GLY A 149 26.10 18.79 17.74
C GLY A 149 25.40 19.17 19.04
N GLN A 150 24.81 18.17 19.67
CA GLN A 150 25.04 17.89 21.09
C GLN A 150 24.84 16.39 21.34
N SER A 151 25.90 15.76 21.79
CA SER A 151 25.99 14.38 22.23
C SER A 151 25.31 14.18 23.59
N VAL A 152 24.47 13.15 23.71
CA VAL A 152 24.25 12.46 25.00
C VAL A 152 24.27 10.96 24.76
N SER A 153 25.36 10.37 25.22
CA SER A 153 25.59 8.94 25.43
C SER A 153 24.77 8.42 26.62
N ARG A 154 24.15 7.23 26.49
CA ARG A 154 24.24 6.19 27.53
C ARG A 154 23.93 4.80 26.97
N SER A 155 24.96 3.99 26.98
CA SER A 155 25.02 2.56 26.77
C SER A 155 24.54 1.78 28.00
N VAL A 156 23.76 0.74 27.79
CA VAL A 156 23.81 -0.55 28.51
C VAL A 156 23.52 -1.59 27.42
N GLY A 157 24.41 -2.48 27.01
CA GLY A 157 25.46 -3.17 27.75
C GLY A 157 25.04 -4.62 27.92
N GLN A 158 25.25 -5.45 26.89
CA GLN A 158 25.74 -6.82 27.07
C GLN A 158 26.33 -7.33 25.76
N SER A 159 27.64 -7.17 25.67
CA SER A 159 28.53 -7.91 24.79
C SER A 159 28.97 -9.19 25.50
N VAL A 160 28.92 -10.33 24.81
CA VAL A 160 29.84 -11.44 25.06
C VAL A 160 30.63 -11.65 23.78
N SER A 161 31.96 -11.66 23.90
CA SER A 161 32.90 -11.74 22.80
C SER A 161 33.88 -12.88 23.01
N ARG A 162 34.41 -13.37 21.87
CA ARG A 162 35.75 -13.98 21.66
C ARG A 162 35.92 -15.46 22.06
N SER A 163 36.72 -16.26 21.37
CA SER A 163 37.52 -16.10 20.13
C SER A 163 38.02 -17.47 19.66
N ALA A 164 38.20 -17.57 18.34
CA ALA A 164 39.27 -18.20 17.54
C ALA A 164 39.95 -19.50 17.99
N CYS A 165 40.13 -20.41 17.02
CA CYS A 165 41.46 -20.90 16.59
C CYS A 165 41.38 -21.58 15.21
N HIS A 166 42.53 -21.57 14.54
CA HIS A 166 42.79 -21.80 13.13
C HIS A 166 43.26 -23.25 12.85
N HIS A 167 43.14 -23.68 11.59
CA HIS A 167 43.99 -24.64 10.83
C HIS A 167 43.94 -26.16 11.15
N ASN A 168 43.65 -27.00 10.15
CA ASN A 168 44.66 -27.60 9.26
C ASN A 168 44.00 -28.40 8.12
N ASP A 169 44.62 -28.27 6.94
CA ASP A 169 44.70 -29.13 5.73
C ASP A 169 43.45 -29.76 5.09
#